data_AF-A0A349X2N6-F1
#
_entry.id   AF-A0A349X2N6-F1
#
_cell.length_a   1.000
_cell.length_b   1.000
_cell.length_c   1.000
_cell.angle_alpha   90.00
_cell.angle_beta   90.00
_cell.angle_gamma   90.00
#
_symmetry.space_group_name_H-M   'P 1'
#
loop_
_entity.id
_entity.type
_entity.pdbx_description
1 polymer ?
#
loop_
_entity_poly.entity_id
_entity_poly.type
_entity_poly.pdbx_seq_one_letter_code
_entity_poly.pdbx_strand_id
1 'polypeptide(L)'
;MLSFLRVFAYICIWTTPFQVALILWGIGIVAVTDYSILTLSNIEFIRNYLGFLLPIVEWLYTWFWNALLDWIFSLPMILHQTLKAIFSTWLGFWILKNTR
;
A
#
# COMPACT_ATOMS: atom_id res chain seq x y z
N MET A 1 -18.37 -14.02 -16.03
CA MET A 1 -17.12 -13.22 -16.16
C MET A 1 -17.33 -11.74 -15.84
N LEU A 2 -18.31 -11.03 -16.43
CA LEU A 2 -18.55 -9.60 -16.13
C LEU A 2 -18.77 -9.29 -14.63
N SER A 3 -19.45 -10.17 -13.89
CA SER A 3 -19.71 -9.93 -12.46
C SER A 3 -18.44 -9.94 -11.61
N PHE A 4 -17.46 -10.79 -11.93
CA PHE A 4 -16.21 -10.89 -11.17
C PHE A 4 -15.35 -9.63 -11.36
N LEU A 5 -15.22 -9.14 -12.61
CA LEU A 5 -14.49 -7.90 -12.88
C LEU A 5 -15.13 -6.69 -12.19
N ARG A 6 -16.47 -6.63 -12.12
CA ARG A 6 -17.17 -5.58 -11.37
C ARG A 6 -16.88 -5.65 -9.87
N VAL A 7 -16.92 -6.84 -9.27
CA VAL A 7 -16.57 -7.01 -7.84
C VAL A 7 -15.13 -6.57 -7.58
N PHE A 8 -14.17 -6.99 -8.43
CA PHE A 8 -12.79 -6.56 -8.32
C PHE A 8 -12.64 -5.04 -8.40
N ALA A 9 -13.32 -4.40 -9.34
CA ALA A 9 -13.31 -2.94 -9.48
C ALA A 9 -13.87 -2.22 -8.24
N TYR A 10 -14.95 -2.73 -7.65
CA TYR A 10 -15.48 -2.19 -6.40
C TYR A 10 -14.50 -2.35 -5.23
N ILE A 11 -13.80 -3.49 -5.13
CA ILE A 11 -12.77 -3.68 -4.10
C ILE A 11 -11.63 -2.66 -4.29
N CYS A 12 -11.16 -2.45 -5.52
CA CYS A 12 -10.13 -1.45 -5.80
C CYS A 12 -10.55 -0.06 -5.31
N ILE A 13 -11.77 0.38 -5.62
CA ILE A 13 -12.29 1.69 -5.18
C ILE A 13 -12.54 1.72 -3.67
N TRP A 14 -13.05 0.64 -3.08
CA TRP A 14 -13.34 0.56 -1.65
C TRP A 14 -12.08 0.57 -0.78
N THR A 15 -10.96 0.04 -1.28
CA THR A 15 -9.69 0.07 -0.55
C THR A 15 -9.00 1.44 -0.60
N THR A 16 -9.37 2.31 -1.55
CA THR A 16 -8.73 3.63 -1.72
C THR A 16 -8.76 4.52 -0.47
N PRO A 17 -9.88 4.69 0.25
CA PRO A 17 -9.92 5.50 1.47
C PRO A 17 -8.93 5.02 2.53
N PHE A 18 -8.75 3.70 2.67
CA PHE A 18 -7.73 3.14 3.57
C PHE A 18 -6.32 3.46 3.09
N GLN A 19 -6.07 3.41 1.78
CA GLN A 19 -4.77 3.79 1.22
C GLN A 19 -4.48 5.28 1.45
N VAL A 20 -5.48 6.16 1.28
CA VAL A 20 -5.37 7.60 1.57
C VAL A 20 -5.16 7.85 3.06
N ALA A 21 -5.86 7.15 3.95
CA ALA A 21 -5.65 7.28 5.39
C ALA A 21 -4.22 6.90 5.80
N LEU A 22 -3.67 5.83 5.21
CA LEU A 22 -2.27 5.46 5.41
C LEU A 22 -1.31 6.55 4.91
N ILE A 23 -1.54 7.11 3.71
CA ILE A 23 -0.73 8.21 3.18
C ILE A 23 -0.74 9.42 4.11
N LEU A 24 -1.93 9.85 4.56
CA LEU A 24 -2.08 10.98 5.48
C LEU A 24 -1.39 10.72 6.82
N TRP A 25 -1.44 9.48 7.32
CA TRP A 25 -0.72 9.10 8.53
C TRP A 25 0.79 9.14 8.31
N GLY A 26 1.30 8.64 7.18
CA GLY A 26 2.72 8.75 6.82
C GLY A 26 3.19 10.20 6.74
N ILE A 27 2.39 11.09 6.15
CA ILE A 27 2.66 12.55 6.13
C ILE A 27 2.67 13.13 7.55
N GLY A 28 1.72 12.73 8.40
CA GLY A 28 1.68 13.16 9.80
C GLY A 28 2.92 12.74 10.59
N ILE A 29 3.46 11.55 10.34
CA ILE A 29 4.72 11.08 10.94
C ILE A 29 5.89 11.96 10.47
N VAL A 30 6.03 12.15 9.16
CA VAL A 30 7.07 13.01 8.55
C VAL A 30 7.02 14.44 9.09
N ALA A 31 5.84 14.94 9.48
CA ALA A 31 5.70 16.28 10.04
C ALA A 31 6.17 16.41 11.51
N VAL A 32 6.26 15.30 12.24
CA VAL A 32 6.56 15.27 13.69
C VAL A 32 7.90 14.60 14.00
N THR A 33 8.52 13.94 13.02
CA THR A 33 9.82 13.25 13.15
C THR A 33 10.84 13.78 12.14
N ASP A 34 12.10 13.37 12.28
CA ASP A 34 13.17 13.69 11.32
C ASP A 34 13.09 12.86 10.02
N TYR A 35 12.05 12.04 9.85
CA TYR A 35 11.87 11.30 8.60
C TYR A 35 11.40 12.26 7.50
N SER A 36 11.97 12.12 6.31
CA SER A 36 11.46 12.71 5.07
C SER A 36 10.51 11.75 4.33
N ILE A 37 9.78 12.28 3.34
CA ILE A 37 8.89 11.52 2.45
C ILE A 37 9.59 10.34 1.77
N LEU A 38 10.90 10.45 1.53
CA LEU A 38 11.71 9.44 0.85
C LEU A 38 12.38 8.45 1.81
N THR A 39 12.63 8.85 3.06
CA THR A 39 13.35 8.02 4.03
C THR A 39 12.44 7.15 4.87
N LEU A 40 11.15 7.50 4.99
CA LEU A 40 10.17 6.65 5.66
C LEU A 40 9.83 5.44 4.77
N SER A 41 10.57 4.33 4.95
CA SER A 41 10.34 3.08 4.23
C SER A 41 9.15 2.30 4.79
N ASN A 42 8.62 1.36 4.00
CA ASN A 42 7.52 0.50 4.45
C ASN A 42 7.91 -0.34 5.69
N ILE A 43 9.13 -0.88 5.74
CA ILE A 43 9.58 -1.65 6.91
C ILE A 43 9.72 -0.78 8.16
N GLU A 44 10.22 0.45 8.02
CA GLU A 44 10.38 1.37 9.14
C GLU A 44 9.01 1.79 9.69
N PHE A 45 8.05 2.05 8.79
CA PHE A 45 6.68 2.33 9.17
C PHE A 45 6.04 1.14 9.89
N ILE A 46 6.20 -0.08 9.36
CA ILE A 46 5.67 -1.29 10.00
C ILE A 46 6.30 -1.52 11.36
N ARG A 47 7.62 -1.43 11.47
CA ARG A 47 8.35 -1.72 12.70
C ARG A 47 7.99 -0.76 13.83
N ASN A 48 7.84 0.53 13.53
CA ASN A 48 7.60 1.57 14.54
C ASN A 48 6.11 1.80 14.84
N TYR A 49 5.23 1.64 13.85
CA TYR A 49 3.82 2.02 14.00
C TYR A 49 2.84 0.85 13.84
N LEU A 50 3.21 -0.21 13.12
CA LEU A 50 2.39 -1.41 12.92
C LEU A 50 3.10 -2.69 13.36
N GLY A 51 3.76 -2.65 14.53
CA GLY A 51 4.60 -3.74 15.02
C GLY A 51 3.87 -5.09 15.13
N PHE A 52 2.55 -5.07 15.29
CA PHE A 52 1.72 -6.28 15.28
C PHE A 52 1.72 -7.03 13.93
N LEU A 53 2.14 -6.40 12.82
CA LEU A 53 2.30 -7.03 11.51
C LEU A 53 3.68 -7.67 11.31
N LEU A 54 4.66 -7.39 12.18
CA LEU A 54 6.01 -7.94 12.06
C LEU A 54 6.05 -9.47 12.01
N PRO A 55 5.29 -10.24 12.81
CA PRO A 55 5.29 -11.69 12.71
C PRO A 55 4.86 -12.20 11.32
N ILE A 56 3.96 -11.46 10.66
CA ILE A 56 3.51 -11.79 9.29
C ILE A 56 4.63 -11.48 8.29
N VAL A 57 5.32 -10.35 8.46
CA VAL A 57 6.47 -9.99 7.63
C VAL A 57 7.58 -11.04 7.76
N GLU A 58 7.96 -11.40 8.98
CA GLU A 58 8.97 -12.43 9.25
C GLU A 58 8.57 -13.78 8.66
N TRP A 59 7.31 -14.17 8.82
CA TRP A 59 6.79 -15.38 8.19
C TRP A 59 6.90 -15.34 6.66
N LEU A 60 6.60 -14.21 6.00
CA LEU A 60 6.78 -14.07 4.55
C LEU A 60 8.25 -14.28 4.13
N TYR A 61 9.22 -13.80 4.91
CA TYR A 61 10.65 -13.98 4.66
C TYR A 61 11.14 -15.44 4.78
N THR A 62 10.34 -16.36 5.33
CA THR A 62 10.73 -17.78 5.44
C THR A 62 10.52 -18.57 4.16
N TRP A 63 9.59 -18.16 3.30
CA TRP A 63 9.16 -18.97 2.15
C TRP A 63 8.99 -18.17 0.86
N PHE A 64 8.82 -16.85 0.94
CA PHE A 64 8.63 -16.01 -0.23
C PHE A 64 9.95 -15.47 -0.77
N TRP A 65 9.92 -14.85 -1.95
CA TRP A 65 11.13 -14.33 -2.59
C TRP A 65 11.71 -13.15 -1.80
N ASN A 66 12.76 -13.40 -1.02
CA ASN A 66 13.38 -12.42 -0.12
C ASN A 66 13.82 -11.13 -0.81
N ALA A 67 14.55 -11.22 -1.94
CA ALA A 67 14.98 -10.01 -2.65
C ALA A 67 13.80 -9.12 -3.14
N LEU A 68 12.64 -9.71 -3.44
CA LEU A 68 11.45 -8.96 -3.83
C LEU A 68 10.79 -8.33 -2.59
N LEU A 69 10.78 -9.02 -1.46
CA LEU A 69 10.35 -8.44 -0.18
C LEU A 69 11.23 -7.27 0.22
N ASP A 70 12.55 -7.44 0.19
CA ASP A 70 13.50 -6.37 0.51
C ASP A 70 13.30 -5.15 -0.39
N TRP A 71 13.06 -5.39 -1.68
CA TRP A 71 12.74 -4.32 -2.61
C TRP A 71 11.43 -3.61 -2.25
N ILE A 72 10.33 -4.32 -2.02
CA ILE A 72 9.02 -3.71 -1.67
C ILE A 72 9.10 -2.96 -0.34
N PHE A 73 9.75 -3.56 0.66
CA PHE A 73 9.81 -3.02 2.00
C PHE A 73 10.77 -1.83 2.14
N SER A 74 11.77 -1.73 1.27
CA SER A 74 12.66 -0.56 1.20
C SER A 74 12.05 0.63 0.48
N LEU A 75 10.96 0.46 -0.29
CA LEU A 75 10.30 1.57 -0.97
C LEU A 75 9.79 2.63 0.02
N PRO A 76 9.86 3.92 -0.33
CA PRO A 76 9.26 4.98 0.47
C PRO A 76 7.75 4.76 0.57
N MET A 77 7.26 4.66 1.80
CA MET A 77 5.88 4.30 2.12
C MET A 77 4.88 5.24 1.46
N ILE A 78 5.11 6.54 1.60
CA ILE A 78 4.21 7.58 1.06
C ILE A 78 4.15 7.51 -0.47
N LEU A 79 5.29 7.38 -1.16
CA LEU A 79 5.33 7.32 -2.62
C LEU A 79 4.69 6.04 -3.15
N HIS A 80 5.07 4.88 -2.59
CA HIS A 80 4.51 3.60 -2.99
C HIS A 80 2.99 3.58 -2.84
N GLN A 81 2.50 4.03 -1.67
CA GLN A 81 1.08 4.02 -1.37
C GLN A 81 0.30 5.01 -2.23
N THR A 82 0.87 6.18 -2.55
CA THR A 82 0.25 7.16 -3.44
C THR A 82 0.12 6.61 -4.86
N LEU A 83 1.18 6.01 -5.40
CA LEU A 83 1.12 5.38 -6.72
C LEU A 83 0.08 4.27 -6.74
N LYS A 84 0.09 3.39 -5.74
CA LYS A 84 -0.88 2.30 -5.61
C LYS A 84 -2.32 2.82 -5.54
N ALA A 85 -2.58 3.90 -4.82
CA ALA A 85 -3.90 4.51 -4.72
C ALA A 85 -4.38 5.05 -6.08
N ILE A 86 -3.52 5.77 -6.80
CA ILE A 86 -3.84 6.29 -8.13
C ILE A 86 -4.13 5.14 -9.10
N PHE A 87 -3.23 4.16 -9.18
CA PHE A 87 -3.38 3.03 -10.11
C PHE A 87 -4.60 2.16 -9.78
N SER A 88 -4.85 1.85 -8.50
CA SER A 88 -5.99 1.02 -8.10
C SER A 88 -7.32 1.72 -8.36
N THR A 89 -7.42 3.02 -8.06
CA THR A 89 -8.63 3.82 -8.33
C THR A 89 -8.90 3.93 -9.82
N TRP A 90 -7.86 4.26 -10.58
CA TRP A 90 -7.96 4.40 -12.04
C TRP A 90 -8.35 3.08 -12.69
N LEU A 91 -7.73 1.96 -12.31
CA LEU A 91 -8.10 0.63 -12.78
C LEU A 91 -9.54 0.28 -12.39
N GLY A 92 -9.97 0.58 -11.16
CA GLY A 92 -11.35 0.35 -10.73
C GLY A 92 -12.37 1.08 -11.60
N PHE A 93 -12.16 2.38 -11.84
CA PHE A 93 -13.04 3.15 -12.72
C PHE A 93 -12.98 2.71 -14.18
N TRP A 94 -11.79 2.36 -14.68
CA TRP A 94 -11.61 1.88 -16.04
C TRP A 94 -12.36 0.56 -16.29
N ILE A 95 -12.23 -0.40 -15.36
CA ILE A 95 -12.95 -1.68 -15.43
C ILE A 95 -14.46 -1.44 -15.37
N LEU A 96 -14.95 -0.58 -14.47
CA LEU A 96 -16.38 -0.25 -14.38
C LEU A 96 -16.89 0.38 -15.67
N LYS A 97 -16.13 1.28 -16.30
CA LYS A 97 -16.48 1.91 -17.58
C LYS A 97 -16.55 0.88 -18.71
N ASN A 98 -15.59 -0.04 -18.79
CA ASN A 98 -15.52 -1.03 -19.86
C ASN A 98 -16.49 -2.21 -19.67
N THR A 99 -16.99 -2.41 -18.45
CA THR A 99 -17.92 -3.49 -18.09
C THR A 99 -19.36 -2.97 -17.95
N ARG A 100 -19.61 -1.68 -18.23
CA ARG A 100 -20.94 -1.07 -18.21
C ARG A 100 -21.66 -1.35 -19.52
#